data_AF-A0A9Q0V799-F1
#
_entry.id   AF-A0A9Q0V799-F1
#
_cell.length_a   1.000
_cell.length_b   1.000
_cell.length_c   1.000
_cell.angle_alpha   90.00
_cell.angle_beta   90.00
_cell.angle_gamma   90.00
#
_symmetry.space_group_name_H-M   'P 1'
#
loop_
_entity.id
_entity.type
_entity.pdbx_description
1 polymer ?
#
loop_
_entity_poly.entity_id
_entity_poly.type
_entity_poly.pdbx_seq_one_letter_code
_entity_poly.pdbx_strand_id
1 'polypeptide(L)'
;MNKHSPNSNSSSLQPLLKESTHRFLTEHQNGATDFSNFTSIFSRLLHSLPDPPLEIVWFYSALNFHSTKSTDTSRQVLPVKDLFQLLVSCSSSCNAVKKIAILAPVIHELFSEVSGKKDLREETESLIEGIICYVSINCANNFDEHEESGDLVSCYRELVRVWMVDKIGGDCKFGEDVRLFCPVVSDGVREGMVSEGFGVGYLAGVVTCEAFLLRLCLKFGCGVSRVELEKELLDCAVQMIGAFRSYYFVDILLRMLLEPVLPVNAILNPKDEVILREVLYDVVITMAHSFSIPQKGIEPPGVQLKNLALTWLFVSDNAIRFVRENGNMTKVISYLQAFSESCLLSHLIKWVMSQPGVQSKTNAPNVFTPVAVIIMILSKHVMTWRGFCCMIV
;
A
#
# COMPACT_ATOMS: atom_id res chain seq x y z
N MET A 1 -23.63 17.22 21.80
CA MET A 1 -22.26 17.56 22.25
C MET A 1 -21.77 16.44 23.16
N ASN A 2 -21.08 15.45 22.60
CA ASN A 2 -20.21 14.54 23.36
C ASN A 2 -18.91 14.46 22.57
N LYS A 3 -17.89 15.15 23.05
CA LYS A 3 -16.52 15.03 22.55
C LYS A 3 -16.01 13.67 23.02
N HIS A 4 -15.77 12.75 22.09
CA HIS A 4 -14.91 11.60 22.38
C HIS A 4 -13.51 12.14 22.71
N SER A 5 -13.04 11.83 23.92
CA SER A 5 -11.67 12.06 24.34
C SER A 5 -10.74 11.17 23.50
N PRO A 6 -9.57 11.66 23.06
CA PRO A 6 -8.56 10.79 22.46
C PRO A 6 -8.11 9.76 23.51
N ASN A 7 -7.84 8.53 23.05
CA ASN A 7 -7.37 7.39 23.83
C ASN A 7 -6.21 7.78 24.78
N SER A 8 -6.48 7.84 26.08
CA SER A 8 -5.48 8.14 27.11
C SER A 8 -4.52 6.97 27.41
N ASN A 9 -4.74 5.80 26.80
CA ASN A 9 -3.99 4.57 27.07
C ASN A 9 -2.80 4.33 26.11
N SER A 10 -2.79 4.93 24.92
CA SER A 10 -1.67 4.78 23.98
C SER A 10 -0.41 5.50 24.46
N SER A 11 -0.57 6.66 25.09
CA SER A 11 0.53 7.48 25.61
C SER A 11 1.24 6.88 26.82
N SER A 12 0.58 6.02 27.60
CA SER A 12 1.18 5.38 28.79
C SER A 12 1.98 4.11 28.45
N LEU A 13 1.70 3.46 27.31
CA LEU A 13 2.37 2.23 26.88
C LEU A 13 3.63 2.49 26.04
N GLN A 14 3.75 3.66 25.44
CA GLN A 14 4.87 4.03 24.57
C GLN A 14 6.25 3.95 25.26
N PRO A 15 6.44 4.41 26.52
CA PRO A 15 7.73 4.28 27.21
C PRO A 15 8.12 2.81 27.46
N LEU A 16 7.15 1.98 27.84
CA LEU A 16 7.36 0.55 28.08
C LEU A 16 7.80 -0.15 26.79
N LEU A 17 7.12 0.14 25.68
CA LEU A 17 7.45 -0.44 24.39
C LEU A 17 8.86 -0.01 23.95
N LYS A 18 9.17 1.29 24.03
CA LYS A 18 10.48 1.82 23.61
C LYS A 18 11.63 1.17 24.39
N GLU A 19 11.48 1.04 25.71
CA GLU A 19 12.46 0.35 26.55
C GLU A 19 12.57 -1.13 26.20
N SER A 20 11.43 -1.81 26.00
CA SER A 20 11.40 -3.24 25.66
C SER A 20 12.06 -3.51 24.30
N THR A 21 11.81 -2.66 23.30
CA THR A 21 12.44 -2.74 21.98
C THR A 21 13.95 -2.54 22.08
N HIS A 22 14.41 -1.52 22.82
CA HIS A 22 15.84 -1.28 23.01
C HIS A 22 16.53 -2.47 23.67
N ARG A 23 15.93 -3.02 24.73
CA ARG A 23 16.45 -4.20 25.42
C ARG A 23 16.47 -5.43 24.54
N PHE A 24 15.39 -5.71 23.81
CA PHE A 24 15.34 -6.83 22.86
C PHE A 24 16.48 -6.75 21.84
N LEU A 25 16.65 -5.61 21.18
CA LEU A 25 17.70 -5.43 20.17
C LEU A 25 19.11 -5.62 20.76
N THR A 26 19.33 -5.09 21.97
CA THR A 26 20.62 -5.21 22.66
C THR A 26 20.90 -6.65 23.11
N GLU A 27 19.93 -7.33 23.72
CA GLU A 27 20.04 -8.71 24.17
C GLU A 27 20.24 -9.66 22.97
N HIS A 28 19.52 -9.45 21.86
CA HIS A 28 19.67 -10.23 20.63
C HIS A 28 21.07 -10.05 19.99
N GLN A 29 21.59 -8.81 19.93
CA GLN A 29 22.96 -8.57 19.45
C GLN A 29 24.02 -9.25 20.31
N ASN A 30 23.75 -9.43 21.59
CA ASN A 30 24.59 -10.18 22.52
C ASN A 30 24.41 -11.71 22.43
N GLY A 31 23.58 -12.20 21.49
CA GLY A 31 23.36 -13.62 21.24
C GLY A 31 22.29 -14.27 22.13
N ALA A 32 21.45 -13.49 22.81
CA ALA A 32 20.31 -14.04 23.56
C ALA A 32 19.26 -14.61 22.59
N THR A 33 18.75 -15.79 22.92
CA THR A 33 17.71 -16.50 22.14
C THR A 33 16.41 -16.72 22.91
N ASP A 34 16.42 -16.53 24.24
CA ASP A 34 15.24 -16.65 25.09
C ASP A 34 14.68 -15.28 25.44
N PHE A 35 13.51 -14.98 24.87
CA PHE A 35 12.74 -13.77 25.13
C PHE A 35 11.38 -14.07 25.80
N SER A 36 11.22 -15.25 26.42
CA SER A 36 9.98 -15.70 27.06
C SER A 36 9.40 -14.70 28.07
N ASN A 37 10.27 -13.99 28.80
CA ASN A 37 9.88 -12.91 29.71
C ASN A 37 9.13 -11.78 28.99
N PHE A 38 9.65 -11.31 27.85
CA PHE A 38 8.96 -10.31 27.04
C PHE A 38 7.65 -10.90 26.49
N THR A 39 7.68 -12.12 25.95
CA THR A 39 6.49 -12.77 25.39
C THR A 39 5.35 -12.87 26.40
N SER A 40 5.65 -13.25 27.65
CA SER A 40 4.66 -13.35 28.73
C SER A 40 4.04 -11.98 29.08
N ILE A 41 4.87 -10.94 29.20
CA ILE A 41 4.41 -9.58 29.53
C ILE A 41 3.48 -9.05 28.45
N PHE A 42 3.90 -9.14 27.18
CA PHE A 42 3.15 -8.59 26.06
C PHE A 42 1.92 -9.44 25.70
N SER A 43 1.96 -10.77 25.90
CA SER A 43 0.77 -11.62 25.82
C SER A 43 -0.31 -11.18 26.80
N ARG A 44 0.04 -11.00 28.08
CA ARG A 44 -0.91 -10.54 29.10
C ARG A 44 -1.46 -9.15 28.78
N LEU A 45 -0.62 -8.26 28.25
CA LEU A 45 -1.02 -6.93 27.83
C LEU A 45 -2.05 -6.99 26.69
N LEU A 46 -1.79 -7.78 25.64
CA LEU A 46 -2.73 -7.96 24.53
C LEU A 46 -4.08 -8.49 24.98
N HIS A 47 -4.09 -9.51 25.86
CA HIS A 47 -5.35 -10.07 26.39
C HIS A 47 -6.12 -9.11 27.30
N SER A 48 -5.47 -8.06 27.82
CA SER A 48 -6.11 -7.03 28.65
C SER A 48 -6.70 -5.86 27.85
N LEU A 49 -6.36 -5.74 26.56
CA LEU A 49 -6.74 -4.61 25.72
C LEU A 49 -7.80 -5.04 24.68
N PRO A 50 -8.99 -4.42 24.66
CA PRO A 50 -10.02 -4.75 23.68
C PRO A 50 -9.66 -4.31 22.25
N ASP A 51 -8.86 -3.26 22.09
CA ASP A 51 -8.29 -2.85 20.80
C ASP A 51 -6.79 -2.53 21.00
N PRO A 52 -5.90 -3.54 20.92
CA PRO A 52 -4.49 -3.35 21.21
C PRO A 52 -3.84 -2.40 20.18
N PRO A 53 -2.90 -1.52 20.59
CA PRO A 53 -2.12 -0.72 19.65
C PRO A 53 -1.35 -1.61 18.65
N LEU A 54 -1.23 -1.14 17.40
CA LEU A 54 -0.57 -1.89 16.32
C LEU A 54 0.87 -2.25 16.72
N GLU A 55 1.53 -1.34 17.40
CA GLU A 55 2.90 -1.45 17.87
C GLU A 55 3.11 -2.60 18.86
N ILE A 56 2.15 -2.79 19.77
CA ILE A 56 2.18 -3.85 20.78
C ILE A 56 1.98 -5.22 20.11
N VAL A 57 1.05 -5.29 19.15
CA VAL A 57 0.82 -6.52 18.36
C VAL A 57 2.08 -6.88 17.59
N TRP A 58 2.70 -5.92 16.89
CA TRP A 58 3.92 -6.15 16.12
C TRP A 58 5.09 -6.61 16.97
N PHE A 59 5.34 -5.97 18.10
CA PHE A 59 6.42 -6.38 18.98
C PHE A 59 6.19 -7.80 19.52
N TYR A 60 4.99 -8.09 20.02
CA TYR A 60 4.64 -9.42 20.50
C TYR A 60 4.80 -10.51 19.42
N SER A 61 4.33 -10.24 18.20
CA SER A 61 4.44 -11.19 17.10
C SER A 61 5.88 -11.40 16.66
N ALA A 62 6.72 -10.37 16.70
CA ALA A 62 8.16 -10.52 16.41
C ALA A 62 8.84 -11.44 17.43
N LEU A 63 8.55 -11.28 18.73
CA LEU A 63 9.12 -12.15 19.78
C LEU A 63 8.80 -13.63 19.54
N ASN A 64 7.55 -13.93 19.16
CA ASN A 64 7.14 -15.30 18.85
C ASN A 64 7.81 -15.82 17.57
N PHE A 65 7.90 -14.98 16.53
CA PHE A 65 8.47 -15.34 15.25
C PHE A 65 9.97 -15.64 15.32
N HIS A 66 10.77 -14.76 15.95
CA HIS A 66 12.20 -14.98 16.09
C HIS A 66 12.53 -16.17 17.02
N SER A 67 11.67 -16.46 18.00
CA SER A 67 11.83 -17.64 18.86
C SER A 67 11.62 -18.96 18.12
N THR A 68 10.74 -19.01 17.10
CA THR A 68 10.43 -20.24 16.35
C THR A 68 11.29 -20.43 15.11
N LYS A 69 11.78 -19.34 14.50
CA LYS A 69 12.64 -19.37 13.31
C LYS A 69 13.97 -20.10 13.52
N SER A 70 14.46 -20.17 14.77
CA SER A 70 15.71 -20.85 15.12
C SER A 70 15.66 -22.38 15.04
N THR A 71 14.48 -23.03 14.96
CA THR A 71 14.37 -24.48 15.20
C THR A 71 14.18 -25.35 13.96
N ASP A 72 13.74 -24.83 12.80
CA ASP A 72 13.48 -25.65 11.61
C ASP A 72 13.65 -24.90 10.28
N THR A 73 14.74 -25.15 9.55
CA THR A 73 15.01 -24.53 8.23
C THR A 73 14.35 -25.26 7.05
N SER A 74 13.64 -26.36 7.30
CA SER A 74 13.16 -27.31 6.29
C SER A 74 11.77 -27.03 5.72
N ARG A 75 10.94 -26.21 6.40
CA ARG A 75 9.58 -25.81 5.96
C ARG A 75 9.42 -24.30 6.09
N GLN A 76 9.76 -23.55 5.04
CA GLN A 76 10.01 -22.12 5.17
C GLN A 76 8.74 -21.24 5.10
N VAL A 77 7.65 -21.72 4.49
CA VAL A 77 6.36 -20.98 4.44
C VAL A 77 5.53 -21.16 5.73
N LEU A 78 5.73 -22.26 6.46
CA LEU A 78 4.95 -22.58 7.67
C LEU A 78 5.07 -21.51 8.78
N PRO A 79 6.27 -21.01 9.14
CA PRO A 79 6.39 -19.91 10.10
C PRO A 79 5.65 -18.64 9.69
N VAL A 80 5.59 -18.36 8.38
CA VAL A 80 4.88 -17.18 7.84
C VAL A 80 3.37 -17.36 7.91
N LYS A 81 2.89 -18.59 7.68
CA LYS A 81 1.48 -18.95 7.87
C LYS A 81 1.06 -18.86 9.33
N ASP A 82 1.90 -19.35 10.25
CA ASP A 82 1.64 -19.27 11.69
C ASP A 82 1.64 -17.81 12.17
N LEU A 83 2.56 -16.98 11.63
CA LEU A 83 2.56 -15.54 11.88
C LEU A 83 1.27 -14.87 11.38
N PHE A 84 0.80 -15.20 10.18
CA PHE A 84 -0.48 -14.70 9.66
C PHE A 84 -1.63 -15.05 10.61
N GLN A 85 -1.73 -16.30 11.07
CA GLN A 85 -2.77 -16.73 12.00
C GLN A 85 -2.70 -16.02 13.36
N LEU A 86 -1.47 -15.82 13.87
CA LEU A 86 -1.23 -15.08 15.10
C LEU A 86 -1.74 -13.64 14.99
N LEU A 87 -1.36 -12.92 13.93
CA LEU A 87 -1.76 -11.53 13.71
C LEU A 87 -3.27 -11.39 13.50
N VAL A 88 -3.90 -12.33 12.80
CA VAL A 88 -5.37 -12.35 12.63
C VAL A 88 -6.08 -12.55 13.97
N SER A 89 -5.54 -13.41 14.83
CA SER A 89 -6.10 -13.68 16.16
C SER A 89 -5.94 -12.48 17.10
N CYS A 90 -4.76 -11.86 17.12
CA CYS A 90 -4.46 -10.67 17.93
C CYS A 90 -5.24 -9.42 17.50
N SER A 91 -5.72 -9.37 16.26
CA SER A 91 -6.44 -8.21 15.71
C SER A 91 -7.96 -8.43 15.56
N SER A 92 -8.51 -9.55 16.04
CA SER A 92 -9.91 -9.93 15.83
C SER A 92 -10.93 -8.86 16.24
N SER A 93 -10.64 -8.10 17.31
CA SER A 93 -11.46 -7.01 17.83
C SER A 93 -11.12 -5.62 17.27
N CYS A 94 -10.03 -5.48 16.52
CA CYS A 94 -9.63 -4.23 15.89
C CYS A 94 -10.56 -3.81 14.74
N ASN A 95 -10.52 -2.53 14.37
CA ASN A 95 -11.16 -2.05 13.14
C ASN A 95 -10.54 -2.66 11.87
N ALA A 96 -11.26 -2.59 10.76
CA ALA A 96 -10.87 -3.22 9.50
C ALA A 96 -9.53 -2.71 8.94
N VAL A 97 -9.28 -1.40 9.04
CA VAL A 97 -8.03 -0.78 8.56
C VAL A 97 -6.83 -1.34 9.32
N LYS A 98 -6.92 -1.39 10.65
CA LYS A 98 -5.86 -1.88 11.54
C LYS A 98 -5.60 -3.37 11.34
N LYS A 99 -6.66 -4.17 11.14
CA LYS A 99 -6.56 -5.59 10.76
C LYS A 99 -5.69 -5.80 9.52
N ILE A 100 -5.83 -4.95 8.50
CA ILE A 100 -5.02 -4.99 7.29
C ILE A 100 -3.59 -4.50 7.58
N ALA A 101 -3.43 -3.33 8.21
CA ALA A 101 -2.13 -2.74 8.50
C ALA A 101 -1.20 -3.65 9.32
N ILE A 102 -1.77 -4.43 10.25
CA ILE A 102 -1.03 -5.37 11.09
C ILE A 102 -0.30 -6.45 10.26
N LEU A 103 -0.72 -6.74 9.03
CA LEU A 103 -0.13 -7.79 8.19
C LEU A 103 1.21 -7.43 7.53
N ALA A 104 1.73 -6.21 7.69
CA ALA A 104 3.00 -5.80 7.06
C ALA A 104 4.17 -6.80 7.29
N PRO A 105 4.41 -7.33 8.50
CA PRO A 105 5.47 -8.32 8.72
C PRO A 105 5.28 -9.63 7.94
N VAL A 106 4.02 -10.06 7.72
CA VAL A 106 3.72 -11.27 6.93
C VAL A 106 4.09 -11.05 5.47
N ILE A 107 3.74 -9.89 4.91
CA ILE A 107 4.07 -9.55 3.53
C ILE A 107 5.59 -9.44 3.35
N HIS A 108 6.28 -8.83 4.32
CA HIS A 108 7.74 -8.77 4.33
C HIS A 108 8.39 -10.16 4.27
N GLU A 109 8.01 -11.07 5.17
CA GLU A 109 8.59 -12.40 5.21
C GLU A 109 8.19 -13.23 3.98
N LEU A 110 6.94 -13.11 3.50
CA LEU A 110 6.52 -13.73 2.24
C LEU A 110 7.37 -13.29 1.05
N PHE A 111 7.64 -11.99 0.93
CA PHE A 111 8.49 -11.47 -0.14
C PHE A 111 9.91 -12.04 -0.05
N SER A 112 10.46 -12.17 1.16
CA SER A 112 11.77 -12.76 1.39
C SER A 112 11.85 -14.20 0.88
N GLU A 113 10.77 -14.97 1.02
CA GLU A 113 10.67 -16.34 0.51
C GLU A 113 10.58 -16.38 -1.02
N VAL A 114 9.74 -15.53 -1.62
CA VAL A 114 9.54 -15.46 -3.09
C VAL A 114 10.80 -15.00 -3.83
N SER A 115 11.50 -14.00 -3.29
CA SER A 115 12.73 -13.47 -3.91
C SER A 115 13.92 -14.43 -3.77
N GLY A 116 13.91 -15.30 -2.75
CA GLY A 116 15.01 -16.21 -2.46
C GLY A 116 14.98 -17.56 -3.19
N LYS A 117 13.78 -18.14 -3.45
CA LYS A 117 13.66 -19.56 -3.86
C LYS A 117 12.48 -19.85 -4.79
N LYS A 118 12.74 -20.58 -5.89
CA LYS A 118 11.72 -20.94 -6.91
C LYS A 118 10.81 -22.11 -6.50
N ASP A 119 11.23 -22.95 -5.56
CA ASP A 119 10.61 -24.27 -5.31
C ASP A 119 9.40 -24.24 -4.35
N LEU A 120 9.08 -23.10 -3.72
CA LEU A 120 8.00 -22.97 -2.72
C LEU A 120 6.77 -22.22 -3.24
N ARG A 121 6.69 -22.04 -4.56
CA ARG A 121 5.75 -21.13 -5.20
C ARG A 121 4.27 -21.45 -4.95
N GLU A 122 3.88 -22.73 -4.97
CA GLU A 122 2.46 -23.12 -4.78
C GLU A 122 1.96 -22.83 -3.35
N GLU A 123 2.77 -23.13 -2.33
CA GLU A 123 2.43 -22.84 -0.93
C GLU A 123 2.36 -21.33 -0.69
N THR A 124 3.30 -20.57 -1.27
CA THR A 124 3.28 -19.10 -1.19
C THR A 124 2.07 -18.53 -1.93
N GLU A 125 1.72 -19.05 -3.10
CA GLU A 125 0.52 -18.66 -3.86
C GLU A 125 -0.77 -18.91 -3.07
N SER A 126 -0.87 -20.04 -2.37
CA SER A 126 -2.02 -20.34 -1.51
C SER A 126 -2.12 -19.38 -0.32
N LEU A 127 -0.99 -19.06 0.33
CA LEU A 127 -0.98 -18.15 1.48
C LEU A 127 -1.30 -16.71 1.06
N ILE A 128 -0.73 -16.21 -0.05
CA ILE A 128 -1.05 -14.87 -0.54
C ILE A 128 -2.52 -14.77 -0.95
N GLU A 129 -3.10 -15.80 -1.57
CA GLU A 129 -4.53 -15.83 -1.90
C GLU A 129 -5.40 -15.71 -0.64
N GLY A 130 -5.03 -16.42 0.44
CA GLY A 130 -5.68 -16.29 1.74
C GLY A 130 -5.60 -14.88 2.32
N ILE A 131 -4.45 -14.21 2.16
CA ILE A 131 -4.26 -12.82 2.59
C ILE A 131 -5.11 -11.87 1.76
N ILE A 132 -5.14 -12.02 0.42
CA ILE A 132 -5.96 -11.20 -0.48
C ILE A 132 -7.45 -11.35 -0.15
N CYS A 133 -7.91 -12.57 0.16
CA CYS A 133 -9.27 -12.81 0.63
C CYS A 133 -9.54 -12.09 1.96
N TYR A 134 -8.61 -12.18 2.92
CA TYR A 134 -8.74 -11.49 4.21
C TYR A 134 -8.81 -9.96 4.03
N VAL A 135 -7.94 -9.38 3.21
CA VAL A 135 -7.96 -7.93 2.90
C VAL A 135 -9.28 -7.55 2.24
N SER A 136 -9.73 -8.32 1.25
CA SER A 136 -11.01 -8.07 0.56
C SER A 136 -12.21 -8.06 1.51
N ILE A 137 -12.28 -9.03 2.43
CA ILE A 137 -13.36 -9.11 3.44
C ILE A 137 -13.34 -7.89 4.37
N ASN A 138 -12.16 -7.46 4.82
CA ASN A 138 -12.05 -6.31 5.71
C ASN A 138 -12.32 -4.99 4.98
N CYS A 139 -11.99 -4.88 3.69
CA CYS A 139 -12.33 -3.72 2.88
C CYS A 139 -13.82 -3.60 2.52
N ALA A 140 -14.54 -4.72 2.38
CA ALA A 140 -15.96 -4.73 2.03
C ALA A 140 -16.86 -4.19 3.16
N ASN A 141 -16.39 -4.24 4.40
CA ASN A 141 -17.06 -3.71 5.57
C ASN A 141 -16.86 -2.19 5.63
N ASN A 142 -17.60 -1.47 4.78
CA ASN A 142 -17.64 0.00 4.60
C ASN A 142 -16.84 0.78 5.65
N PHE A 143 -15.70 1.34 5.24
CA PHE A 143 -15.00 2.36 5.99
C PHE A 143 -15.97 3.52 6.25
N ASP A 144 -16.37 3.74 7.50
CA ASP A 144 -16.85 5.07 7.87
C ASP A 144 -15.64 6.00 7.74
N GLU A 145 -15.73 7.01 6.87
CA GLU A 145 -14.66 8.00 6.61
C GLU A 145 -14.18 8.72 7.89
N HIS A 146 -14.92 8.57 9.00
CA HIS A 146 -14.55 9.05 10.33
C HIS A 146 -13.62 8.12 11.12
N GLU A 147 -13.43 6.85 10.71
CA GLU A 147 -12.46 5.91 11.34
C GLU A 147 -11.05 6.00 10.73
N GLU A 148 -10.88 6.67 9.59
CA GLU A 148 -9.56 6.86 8.95
C GLU A 148 -8.64 7.85 9.68
N SER A 149 -9.16 8.59 10.66
CA SER A 149 -8.47 9.69 11.32
C SER A 149 -8.25 9.43 12.81
N GLY A 150 -7.06 9.01 13.20
CA GLY A 150 -6.62 9.25 14.58
C GLY A 150 -5.30 8.62 14.98
N ASP A 151 -5.10 7.34 14.67
CA ASP A 151 -3.95 6.62 15.21
C ASP A 151 -2.75 6.78 14.29
N LEU A 152 -1.78 7.58 14.75
CA LEU A 152 -0.44 7.64 14.16
C LEU A 152 0.32 6.40 14.60
N VAL A 153 1.05 5.77 13.67
CA VAL A 153 1.95 4.68 14.03
C VAL A 153 3.18 5.29 14.70
N SER A 154 3.26 5.14 16.02
CA SER A 154 4.40 5.56 16.82
C SER A 154 5.48 4.46 16.80
N CYS A 155 6.76 4.83 16.92
CA CYS A 155 7.86 3.85 17.00
C CYS A 155 7.95 2.84 15.84
N TYR A 156 7.34 3.13 14.69
CA TYR A 156 7.32 2.26 13.51
C TYR A 156 8.73 1.77 13.14
N ARG A 157 9.69 2.70 13.15
CA ARG A 157 11.07 2.43 12.75
C ARG A 157 11.78 1.47 13.70
N GLU A 158 11.63 1.67 15.00
CA GLU A 158 12.20 0.78 16.01
C GLU A 158 11.61 -0.63 15.89
N LEU A 159 10.32 -0.76 15.58
CA LEU A 159 9.67 -2.04 15.35
C LEU A 159 10.13 -2.71 14.06
N VAL A 160 10.32 -1.96 12.97
CA VAL A 160 10.92 -2.49 11.75
C VAL A 160 12.30 -3.10 12.04
N ARG A 161 13.11 -2.44 12.88
CA ARG A 161 14.42 -2.97 13.29
C ARG A 161 14.32 -4.27 14.10
N VAL A 162 13.29 -4.41 14.93
CA VAL A 162 13.01 -5.66 15.65
C VAL A 162 12.77 -6.79 14.65
N TRP A 163 11.93 -6.58 13.65
CA TRP A 163 11.66 -7.57 12.60
C TRP A 163 12.87 -7.88 11.72
N MET A 164 13.71 -6.88 11.50
CA MET A 164 14.88 -6.98 10.65
C MET A 164 16.16 -7.38 11.39
N VAL A 165 16.05 -7.79 12.67
CA VAL A 165 17.20 -8.01 13.57
C VAL A 165 18.20 -9.05 13.03
N ASP A 166 17.74 -10.05 12.29
CA ASP A 166 18.58 -11.09 11.69
C ASP A 166 19.22 -10.68 10.35
N LYS A 167 18.68 -9.64 9.70
CA LYS A 167 19.03 -9.24 8.33
C LYS A 167 19.87 -7.95 8.29
N ILE A 168 19.81 -7.14 9.34
CA ILE A 168 20.48 -5.85 9.43
C ILE A 168 21.71 -5.97 10.34
N GLY A 169 22.90 -5.72 9.80
CA GLY A 169 24.09 -5.45 10.59
C GLY A 169 24.00 -4.07 11.27
N GLY A 170 24.74 -3.84 12.36
CA GLY A 170 24.68 -2.61 13.18
C GLY A 170 24.87 -1.28 12.44
N ASP A 171 25.31 -1.31 11.17
CA ASP A 171 25.64 -0.15 10.33
C ASP A 171 24.57 0.23 9.27
N CYS A 172 23.35 -0.33 9.28
CA CYS A 172 22.31 0.10 8.32
C CYS A 172 22.03 1.61 8.41
N LYS A 173 22.07 2.29 7.26
CA LYS A 173 21.83 3.73 7.22
C LYS A 173 20.37 4.05 7.47
N PHE A 174 20.12 5.32 7.80
CA PHE A 174 18.78 5.83 8.03
C PHE A 174 17.88 5.63 6.80
N GLY A 175 16.75 4.92 6.95
CA GLY A 175 15.78 4.66 5.88
C GLY A 175 16.01 3.36 5.08
N GLU A 176 17.20 2.75 5.16
CA GLU A 176 17.48 1.47 4.51
C GLU A 176 16.69 0.32 5.16
N ASP A 177 16.41 0.42 6.46
CA ASP A 177 15.59 -0.51 7.24
C ASP A 177 14.16 -0.62 6.68
N VAL A 178 13.52 0.53 6.42
CA VAL A 178 12.17 0.58 5.83
C VAL A 178 12.16 0.08 4.38
N ARG A 179 13.20 0.39 3.60
CA ARG A 179 13.33 -0.11 2.21
C ARG A 179 13.41 -1.64 2.16
N LEU A 180 14.10 -2.27 3.11
CA LEU A 180 14.17 -3.73 3.19
C LEU A 180 12.87 -4.35 3.71
N PHE A 181 12.18 -3.64 4.62
CA PHE A 181 10.93 -4.13 5.20
C PHE A 181 9.74 -4.06 4.23
N CYS A 182 9.63 -2.97 3.46
CA CYS A 182 8.62 -2.78 2.41
C CYS A 182 9.30 -2.72 1.03
N PRO A 183 9.66 -3.87 0.45
CA PRO A 183 10.47 -3.95 -0.76
C PRO A 183 9.67 -3.72 -2.05
N VAL A 184 8.35 -3.89 -2.04
CA VAL A 184 7.48 -3.84 -3.25
C VAL A 184 6.77 -2.49 -3.39
N VAL A 185 7.11 -1.51 -2.54
CA VAL A 185 6.69 -0.12 -2.71
C VAL A 185 7.84 0.77 -3.10
N SER A 186 7.46 1.86 -3.74
CA SER A 186 8.38 2.77 -4.40
C SER A 186 9.02 3.75 -3.42
N ASP A 187 10.09 4.45 -3.84
CA ASP A 187 10.83 5.32 -2.91
C ASP A 187 9.96 6.48 -2.39
N GLY A 188 9.16 7.11 -3.26
CA GLY A 188 8.25 8.19 -2.84
C GLY A 188 7.18 7.73 -1.84
N VAL A 189 6.71 6.48 -1.96
CA VAL A 189 5.78 5.88 -0.98
C VAL A 189 6.49 5.66 0.36
N ARG A 190 7.74 5.19 0.35
CA ARG A 190 8.52 4.98 1.58
C ARG A 190 8.87 6.28 2.28
N GLU A 191 9.17 7.35 1.56
CA GLU A 191 9.42 8.66 2.15
C GLU A 191 8.22 9.14 2.99
N GLY A 192 6.99 8.84 2.55
CA GLY A 192 5.78 9.08 3.33
C GLY A 192 5.77 8.35 4.67
N MET A 193 6.38 7.17 4.77
CA MET A 193 6.48 6.37 5.99
C MET A 193 7.60 6.83 6.93
N VAL A 194 8.62 7.51 6.40
CA VAL A 194 9.77 8.03 7.16
C VAL A 194 9.45 9.35 7.85
N SER A 195 8.46 10.10 7.33
CA SER A 195 7.95 11.30 8.00
C SER A 195 7.33 10.96 9.37
N GLU A 196 7.52 11.81 10.38
CA GLU A 196 7.05 11.52 11.75
C GLU A 196 5.53 11.30 11.78
N GLY A 197 5.13 10.05 12.04
CA GLY A 197 3.73 9.66 12.22
C GLY A 197 2.94 9.66 10.92
N PHE A 198 2.87 8.50 10.26
CA PHE A 198 1.87 8.23 9.22
C PHE A 198 0.68 7.48 9.82
N GLY A 199 -0.49 7.65 9.21
CA GLY A 199 -1.72 7.02 9.69
C GLY A 199 -1.75 5.52 9.41
N VAL A 200 -2.42 4.76 10.28
CA VAL A 200 -2.67 3.32 10.10
C VAL A 200 -3.35 3.02 8.75
N GLY A 201 -4.18 3.93 8.23
CA GLY A 201 -4.78 3.83 6.89
C GLY A 201 -3.76 3.80 5.76
N TYR A 202 -2.72 4.64 5.85
CA TYR A 202 -1.64 4.64 4.88
C TYR A 202 -0.87 3.32 4.91
N LEU A 203 -0.56 2.81 6.11
CA LEU A 203 0.07 1.49 6.28
C LEU A 203 -0.78 0.37 5.67
N ALA A 204 -2.09 0.37 5.93
CA ALA A 204 -3.01 -0.60 5.35
C ALA A 204 -3.01 -0.55 3.82
N GLY A 205 -2.93 0.66 3.24
CA GLY A 205 -2.77 0.86 1.81
C GLY A 205 -1.47 0.26 1.28
N VAL A 206 -0.33 0.49 1.96
CA VAL A 206 0.98 -0.10 1.62
C VAL A 206 0.89 -1.62 1.61
N VAL A 207 0.40 -2.22 2.71
CA VAL A 207 0.26 -3.67 2.86
C VAL A 207 -0.62 -4.28 1.77
N THR A 208 -1.76 -3.62 1.47
CA THR A 208 -2.66 -4.06 0.40
C THR A 208 -1.94 -4.01 -0.95
N CYS A 209 -1.16 -2.96 -1.20
CA CYS A 209 -0.44 -2.78 -2.47
C CYS A 209 0.68 -3.80 -2.65
N GLU A 210 1.48 -4.06 -1.60
CA GLU A 210 2.52 -5.09 -1.65
C GLU A 210 1.92 -6.48 -1.85
N ALA A 211 0.84 -6.82 -1.16
CA ALA A 211 0.15 -8.10 -1.34
C ALA A 211 -0.41 -8.26 -2.77
N PHE A 212 -1.03 -7.20 -3.28
CA PHE A 212 -1.56 -7.12 -4.64
C PHE A 212 -0.48 -7.34 -5.70
N LEU A 213 0.64 -6.61 -5.61
CA LEU A 213 1.74 -6.75 -6.56
C LEU A 213 2.42 -8.10 -6.44
N LEU A 214 2.63 -8.61 -5.21
CA LEU A 214 3.20 -9.93 -4.99
C LEU A 214 2.34 -11.02 -5.64
N ARG A 215 1.01 -10.94 -5.49
CA ARG A 215 0.07 -11.87 -6.12
C ARG A 215 0.19 -11.88 -7.65
N LEU A 216 0.31 -10.70 -8.27
CA LEU A 216 0.47 -10.57 -9.71
C LEU A 216 1.84 -11.06 -10.18
N CYS A 217 2.91 -10.75 -9.43
CA CYS A 217 4.26 -11.22 -9.75
C CYS A 217 4.34 -12.76 -9.73
N LEU A 218 3.62 -13.40 -8.81
CA LEU A 218 3.52 -14.85 -8.73
C LEU A 218 2.76 -15.50 -9.90
N LYS A 219 2.17 -14.75 -10.85
CA LYS A 219 1.62 -15.34 -12.08
C LYS A 219 2.68 -15.57 -13.16
N PHE A 220 3.82 -14.87 -13.08
CA PHE A 220 4.88 -14.98 -14.08
C PHE A 220 5.69 -16.27 -13.94
N GLY A 221 6.13 -16.85 -15.07
CA GLY A 221 6.90 -18.10 -15.05
C GLY A 221 6.06 -19.37 -14.86
N CYS A 222 4.75 -19.32 -15.08
CA CYS A 222 3.86 -20.50 -15.10
C CYS A 222 3.90 -21.30 -16.44
N GLY A 223 4.76 -20.93 -17.38
CA GLY A 223 4.82 -21.58 -18.70
C GLY A 223 3.61 -21.32 -19.61
N VAL A 224 2.70 -20.43 -19.21
CA VAL A 224 1.54 -20.00 -20.01
C VAL A 224 1.96 -19.07 -21.15
N SER A 225 1.11 -18.98 -22.18
CA SER A 225 1.35 -18.04 -23.29
C SER A 225 1.26 -16.59 -22.82
N ARG A 226 1.96 -15.67 -23.50
CA ARG A 226 1.94 -14.24 -23.15
C ARG A 226 0.52 -13.65 -23.16
N VAL A 227 -0.29 -14.00 -24.16
CA VAL A 227 -1.66 -13.49 -24.30
C VAL A 227 -2.56 -13.98 -23.16
N GLU A 228 -2.39 -15.24 -22.76
CA GLU A 228 -3.11 -15.82 -21.64
C GLU A 228 -2.67 -15.21 -20.31
N LEU A 229 -1.37 -14.99 -20.12
CA LEU A 229 -0.82 -14.31 -18.95
C LEU A 229 -1.36 -12.88 -18.82
N GLU A 230 -1.34 -12.09 -19.89
CA GLU A 230 -1.87 -10.72 -19.88
C GLU A 230 -3.36 -10.70 -19.52
N LYS A 231 -4.14 -11.65 -20.04
CA LYS A 231 -5.55 -11.79 -19.70
C LYS A 231 -5.76 -12.18 -18.23
N GLU A 232 -5.02 -13.17 -17.73
CA GLU A 232 -5.12 -13.58 -16.33
C GLU A 232 -4.72 -12.47 -15.36
N LEU A 233 -3.65 -11.73 -15.68
CA LEU A 233 -3.21 -10.58 -14.90
C LEU A 233 -4.29 -9.49 -14.88
N LEU A 234 -4.88 -9.20 -16.04
CA LEU A 234 -5.96 -8.23 -16.18
C LEU A 234 -7.17 -8.62 -15.34
N ASP A 235 -7.67 -9.85 -15.50
CA ASP A 235 -8.84 -10.36 -14.77
C ASP A 235 -8.59 -10.35 -13.25
N CYS A 236 -7.40 -10.80 -12.84
CA CYS A 236 -7.01 -10.82 -11.42
C CYS A 236 -6.91 -9.41 -10.84
N ALA A 237 -6.27 -8.47 -11.56
CA ALA A 237 -6.12 -7.10 -11.11
C ALA A 237 -7.46 -6.38 -11.01
N VAL A 238 -8.35 -6.54 -12.00
CA VAL A 238 -9.71 -5.97 -11.99
C VAL A 238 -10.51 -6.48 -10.78
N GLN A 239 -10.47 -7.79 -10.53
CA GLN A 239 -11.16 -8.40 -9.39
C GLN A 239 -10.65 -7.87 -8.06
N MET A 240 -9.32 -7.86 -7.85
CA MET A 240 -8.71 -7.38 -6.60
C MET A 240 -8.98 -5.89 -6.36
N ILE A 241 -8.75 -5.04 -7.37
CA ILE A 241 -9.01 -3.59 -7.24
C ILE A 241 -10.49 -3.32 -6.94
N GLY A 242 -11.40 -4.03 -7.61
CA GLY A 242 -12.83 -3.93 -7.38
C GLY A 242 -13.28 -4.42 -5.99
N ALA A 243 -12.53 -5.35 -5.39
CA ALA A 243 -12.78 -5.88 -4.05
C ALA A 243 -12.22 -4.98 -2.93
N PHE A 244 -11.03 -4.39 -3.12
CA PHE A 244 -10.37 -3.61 -2.06
C PHE A 244 -11.00 -2.24 -1.81
N ARG A 245 -11.46 -1.54 -2.86
CA ARG A 245 -12.17 -0.24 -2.75
C ARG A 245 -11.57 0.76 -1.75
N SER A 246 -10.24 0.72 -1.55
CA SER A 246 -9.54 1.50 -0.53
C SER A 246 -8.85 2.70 -1.16
N TYR A 247 -9.11 3.89 -0.63
CA TYR A 247 -8.49 5.13 -1.09
C TYR A 247 -6.96 5.04 -1.05
N TYR A 248 -6.40 4.68 0.11
CA TYR A 248 -4.94 4.60 0.29
C TYR A 248 -4.29 3.60 -0.65
N PHE A 249 -4.91 2.44 -0.87
CA PHE A 249 -4.42 1.46 -1.84
C PHE A 249 -4.36 2.04 -3.26
N VAL A 250 -5.44 2.68 -3.73
CA VAL A 250 -5.47 3.25 -5.08
C VAL A 250 -4.49 4.43 -5.19
N ASP A 251 -4.41 5.32 -4.20
CA ASP A 251 -3.44 6.43 -4.21
C ASP A 251 -1.99 5.92 -4.29
N ILE A 252 -1.63 4.92 -3.48
CA ILE A 252 -0.31 4.29 -3.50
C ILE A 252 -0.04 3.62 -4.86
N LEU A 253 -1.00 2.85 -5.39
CA LEU A 253 -0.85 2.22 -6.71
C LEU A 253 -0.61 3.25 -7.81
N LEU A 254 -1.37 4.35 -7.82
CA LEU A 254 -1.20 5.42 -8.79
C LEU A 254 0.18 6.08 -8.67
N ARG A 255 0.65 6.36 -7.44
CA ARG A 255 1.98 6.93 -7.21
C ARG A 255 3.08 6.03 -7.74
N MET A 256 2.99 4.72 -7.50
CA MET A 256 3.97 3.77 -8.05
C MET A 256 3.95 3.73 -9.59
N LEU A 257 2.79 3.91 -10.21
CA LEU A 257 2.66 3.97 -11.67
C LEU A 257 3.16 5.28 -12.29
N LEU A 258 3.44 6.31 -11.48
CA LEU A 258 4.15 7.50 -11.92
C LEU A 258 5.66 7.27 -12.02
N GLU A 259 6.20 6.31 -11.28
CA GLU A 259 7.63 6.01 -11.30
C GLU A 259 8.07 5.28 -12.58
N PRO A 260 9.32 5.52 -13.03
CA PRO A 260 9.81 4.99 -14.30
C PRO A 260 9.95 3.46 -14.33
N VAL A 261 10.09 2.80 -13.17
CA VAL A 261 10.20 1.33 -13.04
C VAL A 261 9.40 0.89 -11.79
N LEU A 262 8.66 -0.22 -11.87
CA LEU A 262 7.95 -0.75 -10.70
C LEU A 262 8.98 -1.44 -9.77
N PRO A 263 8.81 -1.34 -8.44
CA PRO A 263 9.72 -1.94 -7.44
C PRO A 263 9.54 -3.48 -7.31
N VAL A 264 9.52 -4.20 -8.44
CA VAL A 264 9.30 -5.66 -8.53
C VAL A 264 10.48 -6.40 -9.14
N ASN A 265 11.59 -5.70 -9.40
CA ASN A 265 12.79 -6.22 -10.06
C ASN A 265 13.50 -7.37 -9.30
N ALA A 266 13.24 -7.51 -8.00
CA ALA A 266 13.71 -8.64 -7.20
C ALA A 266 12.98 -9.96 -7.53
N ILE A 267 11.78 -9.89 -8.11
CA ILE A 267 10.95 -11.05 -8.47
C ILE A 267 10.86 -11.21 -9.99
N LEU A 268 10.64 -10.11 -10.71
CA LEU A 268 10.42 -10.09 -12.15
C LEU A 268 11.65 -9.57 -12.89
N ASN A 269 11.91 -10.13 -14.07
CA ASN A 269 12.87 -9.54 -14.99
C ASN A 269 12.27 -8.28 -15.66
N PRO A 270 13.09 -7.40 -16.25
CA PRO A 270 12.59 -6.14 -16.83
C PRO A 270 11.54 -6.30 -17.93
N LYS A 271 11.51 -7.42 -18.67
CA LYS A 271 10.50 -7.63 -19.72
C LYS A 271 9.14 -7.96 -19.11
N ASP A 272 9.13 -8.76 -18.05
CA ASP A 272 7.93 -9.14 -17.32
C ASP A 272 7.35 -7.94 -16.54
N GLU A 273 8.20 -7.06 -16.02
CA GLU A 273 7.76 -5.80 -15.38
C GLU A 273 7.02 -4.89 -16.36
N VAL A 274 7.51 -4.75 -17.61
CA VAL A 274 6.85 -3.97 -18.66
C VAL A 274 5.44 -4.51 -18.95
N ILE A 275 5.28 -5.84 -18.98
CA ILE A 275 3.97 -6.47 -19.18
C ILE A 275 3.05 -6.17 -17.99
N LEU A 276 3.53 -6.37 -16.76
CA LEU A 276 2.75 -6.09 -15.55
C LEU A 276 2.30 -4.63 -15.51
N ARG A 277 3.20 -3.70 -15.78
CA ARG A 277 2.93 -2.27 -15.83
C ARG A 277 1.88 -1.91 -16.88
N GLU A 278 1.99 -2.48 -18.08
CA GLU A 278 1.01 -2.24 -19.13
C GLU A 278 -0.40 -2.69 -18.71
N VAL A 279 -0.50 -3.87 -18.08
CA VAL A 279 -1.76 -4.37 -17.52
C VAL A 279 -2.29 -3.44 -16.42
N LEU A 280 -1.42 -2.97 -15.51
CA LEU A 280 -1.86 -2.03 -14.47
C LEU A 280 -2.36 -0.70 -15.04
N TYR A 281 -1.75 -0.19 -16.12
CA TYR A 281 -2.27 0.98 -16.84
C TYR A 281 -3.63 0.70 -17.48
N ASP A 282 -3.82 -0.48 -18.09
CA ASP A 282 -5.12 -0.90 -18.63
C ASP A 282 -6.20 -0.83 -17.57
N VAL A 283 -5.93 -1.42 -16.41
CA VAL A 283 -6.90 -1.50 -15.32
C VAL A 283 -7.20 -0.12 -14.76
N VAL A 284 -6.19 0.68 -14.45
CA VAL A 284 -6.38 1.99 -13.81
C VAL A 284 -7.09 3.00 -14.72
N ILE A 285 -6.75 3.04 -16.00
CA ILE A 285 -7.42 3.94 -16.96
C ILE A 285 -8.85 3.47 -17.19
N THR A 286 -9.03 2.17 -17.41
CA THR A 286 -10.35 1.63 -17.74
C THR A 286 -11.27 1.67 -16.54
N MET A 287 -10.83 1.29 -15.33
CA MET A 287 -11.65 1.31 -14.11
C MET A 287 -11.88 2.72 -13.53
N ALA A 288 -11.37 3.78 -14.18
CA ALA A 288 -11.53 5.15 -13.72
C ALA A 288 -13.00 5.57 -13.52
N HIS A 289 -13.92 5.00 -14.29
CA HIS A 289 -15.36 5.20 -14.16
C HIS A 289 -15.99 4.42 -12.98
N SER A 290 -15.31 3.39 -12.49
CA SER A 290 -15.75 2.45 -11.45
C SER A 290 -15.16 2.73 -10.07
N PHE A 291 -14.28 3.72 -9.91
CA PHE A 291 -13.90 4.25 -8.60
C PHE A 291 -15.10 4.97 -7.96
N SER A 292 -16.15 4.22 -7.66
CA SER A 292 -17.24 4.59 -6.76
C SER A 292 -16.65 4.63 -5.35
N ILE A 293 -15.83 5.65 -5.08
CA ILE A 293 -15.54 6.04 -3.71
C ILE A 293 -16.89 6.54 -3.18
N PRO A 294 -17.49 5.89 -2.17
CA PRO A 294 -18.85 6.18 -1.73
C PRO A 294 -18.93 7.59 -1.14
N GLN A 295 -19.20 8.59 -1.98
CA GLN A 295 -19.54 9.93 -1.53
C GLN A 295 -20.95 9.91 -0.95
N LYS A 296 -21.08 9.96 0.37
CA LYS A 296 -22.35 10.31 0.99
C LYS A 296 -22.56 11.83 0.89
N GLY A 297 -23.38 12.26 -0.05
CA GLY A 297 -24.04 13.59 -0.01
C GLY A 297 -23.64 14.61 -1.09
N ILE A 298 -24.24 15.80 -0.98
CA ILE A 298 -24.10 16.96 -1.89
C ILE A 298 -22.90 17.84 -1.45
N GLU A 299 -21.83 17.22 -0.93
CA GLU A 299 -20.63 17.96 -0.52
C GLU A 299 -19.62 18.05 -1.67
N PRO A 300 -18.82 19.13 -1.76
CA PRO A 300 -17.76 19.22 -2.75
C PRO A 300 -16.78 18.05 -2.60
N PRO A 301 -16.08 17.63 -3.69
CA PRO A 301 -15.09 16.57 -3.61
C PRO A 301 -14.14 16.78 -2.43
N GLY A 302 -14.07 15.79 -1.53
CA GLY A 302 -13.10 15.78 -0.45
C GLY A 302 -11.68 15.97 -0.97
N VAL A 303 -10.78 16.50 -0.13
CA VAL A 303 -9.36 16.74 -0.50
C VAL A 303 -8.70 15.46 -1.06
N GLN A 304 -9.05 14.30 -0.49
CA GLN A 304 -8.62 12.99 -0.95
C GLN A 304 -9.01 12.70 -2.41
N LEU A 305 -10.28 12.86 -2.80
CA LEU A 305 -10.72 12.61 -4.18
C LEU A 305 -10.05 13.57 -5.17
N LYS A 306 -9.80 14.82 -4.77
CA LYS A 306 -9.06 15.79 -5.60
C LYS A 306 -7.63 15.33 -5.85
N ASN A 307 -6.92 14.95 -4.80
CA ASN A 307 -5.56 14.44 -4.91
C ASN A 307 -5.53 13.18 -5.78
N LEU A 308 -6.47 12.25 -5.57
CA LEU A 308 -6.56 11.04 -6.39
C LEU A 308 -6.77 11.34 -7.87
N ALA A 309 -7.72 12.24 -8.17
CA ALA A 309 -8.02 12.58 -9.55
C ALA A 309 -6.82 13.28 -10.23
N LEU A 310 -6.08 14.11 -9.49
CA LEU A 310 -4.84 14.72 -9.98
C LEU A 310 -3.75 13.66 -10.22
N THR A 311 -3.50 12.75 -9.28
CA THR A 311 -2.53 11.67 -9.48
C THR A 311 -2.94 10.80 -10.68
N TRP A 312 -4.22 10.44 -10.79
CA TRP A 312 -4.76 9.69 -11.91
C TRP A 312 -4.60 10.40 -13.26
N LEU A 313 -4.73 11.74 -13.29
CA LEU A 313 -4.48 12.54 -14.48
C LEU A 313 -3.04 12.38 -14.99
N PHE A 314 -2.05 12.43 -14.09
CA PHE A 314 -0.65 12.21 -14.46
C PHE A 314 -0.36 10.77 -14.86
N VAL A 315 -0.94 9.79 -14.16
CA VAL A 315 -0.82 8.37 -14.52
C VAL A 315 -1.39 8.12 -15.92
N SER A 316 -2.54 8.74 -16.25
CA SER A 316 -3.16 8.62 -17.57
C SER A 316 -2.25 9.17 -18.68
N ASP A 317 -1.58 10.30 -18.43
CA ASP A 317 -0.61 10.86 -19.37
C ASP A 317 0.61 9.92 -19.55
N ASN A 318 1.14 9.38 -18.45
CA ASN A 318 2.25 8.43 -18.48
C ASN A 318 1.89 7.16 -19.25
N ALA A 319 0.73 6.58 -18.99
CA ALA A 319 0.24 5.39 -19.67
C ALA A 319 0.08 5.60 -21.18
N ILE A 320 -0.50 6.73 -21.61
CA ILE A 320 -0.64 7.08 -23.03
C ILE A 320 0.74 7.23 -23.70
N ARG A 321 1.71 7.84 -23.01
CA ARG A 321 3.07 7.99 -23.52
C ARG A 321 3.78 6.64 -23.62
N PHE A 322 3.67 5.81 -22.60
CA PHE A 322 4.23 4.46 -22.54
C PHE A 322 3.76 3.60 -23.72
N VAL A 323 2.44 3.56 -23.96
CA VAL A 323 1.86 2.78 -25.07
C VAL A 323 2.22 3.38 -26.44
N ARG A 324 2.34 4.71 -26.54
CA ARG A 324 2.77 5.41 -27.76
C ARG A 324 4.22 5.08 -28.12
N GLU A 325 5.11 5.08 -27.14
CA GLU A 325 6.53 4.71 -27.32
C GLU A 325 6.67 3.25 -27.78
N ASN A 326 5.75 2.38 -27.36
CA ASN A 326 5.65 0.99 -27.82
C ASN A 326 4.95 0.82 -29.19
N GLY A 327 4.52 1.91 -29.83
CA GLY A 327 3.94 1.91 -31.18
C GLY A 327 2.48 1.41 -31.29
N ASN A 328 1.78 1.19 -30.18
CA ASN A 328 0.41 0.66 -30.19
C ASN A 328 -0.64 1.80 -30.26
N MET A 329 -0.83 2.35 -31.46
CA MET A 329 -1.76 3.48 -31.68
C MET A 329 -3.22 3.15 -31.39
N THR A 330 -3.66 1.91 -31.57
CA THR A 330 -5.03 1.47 -31.23
C THR A 330 -5.29 1.64 -29.74
N LYS A 331 -4.33 1.25 -28.90
CA LYS A 331 -4.42 1.34 -27.45
C LYS A 331 -4.30 2.78 -26.96
N VAL A 332 -3.49 3.63 -27.63
CA VAL A 332 -3.49 5.09 -27.40
C VAL A 332 -4.89 5.70 -27.59
N ILE A 333 -5.59 5.34 -28.68
CA ILE A 333 -6.95 5.84 -28.94
C ILE A 333 -7.92 5.35 -27.86
N SER A 334 -7.84 4.06 -27.50
CA SER A 334 -8.68 3.48 -26.44
C SER A 334 -8.47 4.17 -25.09
N TYR A 335 -7.23 4.46 -24.70
CA TYR A 335 -6.91 5.17 -23.46
C TYR A 335 -7.44 6.62 -23.47
N LEU A 336 -7.29 7.33 -24.58
CA LEU A 336 -7.83 8.68 -24.72
C LEU A 336 -9.36 8.69 -24.60
N GLN A 337 -10.02 7.71 -25.20
CA GLN A 337 -11.47 7.55 -25.09
C GLN A 337 -11.88 7.27 -23.63
N ALA A 338 -11.29 6.26 -22.99
CA ALA A 338 -11.58 5.92 -21.60
C ALA A 338 -11.31 7.08 -20.64
N PHE A 339 -10.23 7.84 -20.85
CA PHE A 339 -9.94 9.06 -20.10
C PHE A 339 -11.04 10.10 -20.27
N SER A 340 -11.51 10.34 -21.50
CA SER A 340 -12.55 11.33 -21.79
C SER A 340 -13.92 10.95 -21.21
N GLU A 341 -14.20 9.66 -21.09
CA GLU A 341 -15.44 9.11 -20.53
C GLU A 341 -15.40 8.96 -19.00
N SER A 342 -14.24 9.19 -18.37
CA SER A 342 -14.04 9.00 -16.93
C SER A 342 -14.83 9.98 -16.06
N CYS A 343 -15.43 9.48 -14.99
CA CYS A 343 -16.08 10.31 -13.99
C CYS A 343 -15.06 11.20 -13.25
N LEU A 344 -13.81 10.75 -13.03
CA LEU A 344 -12.76 11.52 -12.36
C LEU A 344 -12.42 12.80 -13.13
N LEU A 345 -12.37 12.72 -14.46
CA LEU A 345 -12.18 13.90 -15.32
C LEU A 345 -13.32 14.91 -15.13
N SER A 346 -14.57 14.43 -15.10
CA SER A 346 -15.73 15.31 -14.90
C SER A 346 -15.68 16.03 -13.54
N HIS A 347 -15.22 15.34 -12.49
CA HIS A 347 -15.05 15.93 -11.15
C HIS A 347 -13.91 16.95 -11.13
N LEU A 348 -12.78 16.67 -11.79
CA LEU A 348 -11.67 17.61 -11.95
C LEU A 348 -12.12 18.89 -12.68
N ILE A 349 -12.82 18.75 -13.79
CA ILE A 349 -13.32 19.90 -14.56
C ILE A 349 -14.27 20.73 -13.70
N LYS A 350 -15.26 20.09 -13.06
CA LYS A 350 -16.19 20.78 -12.14
C LYS A 350 -15.44 21.53 -11.04
N TRP A 351 -14.42 20.91 -10.45
CA TRP A 351 -13.60 21.50 -9.40
C TRP A 351 -12.77 22.70 -9.88
N VAL A 352 -12.15 22.61 -11.05
CA VAL A 352 -11.38 23.71 -11.65
C VAL A 352 -12.29 24.88 -12.02
N MET A 353 -13.50 24.59 -12.49
CA MET A 353 -14.48 25.61 -12.90
C MET A 353 -15.15 26.31 -11.71
N SER A 354 -15.20 25.68 -10.54
CA SER A 354 -15.81 26.26 -9.33
C SER A 354 -14.84 27.12 -8.49
N GLN A 355 -13.60 27.33 -8.93
CA GLN A 355 -12.62 28.14 -8.20
C GLN A 355 -12.96 29.64 -8.23
N PRO A 356 -12.90 30.35 -7.09
CA PRO A 356 -13.15 31.79 -7.03
C PRO A 356 -12.12 32.55 -7.90
N GLY A 357 -12.60 33.44 -8.78
CA GLY A 357 -11.74 34.27 -9.64
C GLY A 357 -11.52 33.74 -11.06
N VAL A 358 -12.00 32.53 -11.39
CA VAL A 358 -12.03 32.03 -12.76
C VAL A 358 -13.19 32.72 -13.51
N GLN A 359 -12.96 33.93 -14.03
CA GLN A 359 -13.92 34.58 -14.93
C GLN A 359 -14.11 33.72 -16.19
N SER A 360 -15.37 33.53 -16.57
CA SER A 360 -15.91 32.58 -17.55
C SER A 360 -15.48 32.77 -19.03
N LYS A 361 -14.35 33.42 -19.30
CA LYS A 361 -13.93 33.81 -20.67
C LYS A 361 -12.83 32.95 -21.30
N THR A 362 -12.42 31.84 -20.67
CA THR A 362 -11.51 30.87 -21.30
C THR A 362 -12.26 29.61 -21.69
N ASN A 363 -12.39 29.40 -23.00
CA ASN A 363 -13.04 28.25 -23.62
C ASN A 363 -12.49 26.94 -23.04
N ALA A 364 -13.39 26.05 -22.60
CA ALA A 364 -13.03 24.66 -22.33
C ALA A 364 -12.32 24.07 -23.57
N PRO A 365 -11.30 23.21 -23.39
CA PRO A 365 -10.60 22.64 -24.53
C PRO A 365 -11.57 21.82 -25.39
N ASN A 366 -11.45 21.93 -26.71
CA ASN A 366 -12.28 21.16 -27.66
C ASN A 366 -11.98 19.65 -27.61
N VAL A 367 -10.81 19.26 -27.06
CA VAL A 367 -10.39 17.88 -26.86
C VAL A 367 -9.79 17.74 -25.47
N PHE A 368 -10.33 16.82 -24.66
CA PHE A 368 -9.83 16.54 -23.31
C PHE A 368 -8.79 15.43 -23.35
N THR A 369 -7.54 15.78 -23.71
CA THR A 369 -6.38 14.92 -23.43
C THR A 369 -5.84 15.21 -22.03
N PRO A 370 -5.12 14.27 -21.38
CA PRO A 370 -4.50 14.53 -20.08
C PRO A 370 -3.62 15.79 -20.08
N VAL A 371 -2.76 15.95 -21.09
CA VAL A 371 -1.92 17.16 -21.26
C VAL A 371 -2.76 18.44 -21.35
N ALA A 372 -3.87 18.44 -22.10
CA ALA A 372 -4.72 19.62 -22.23
C ALA A 372 -5.35 20.01 -20.88
N VAL A 373 -5.75 19.02 -20.08
CA VAL A 373 -6.31 19.23 -18.73
C VAL A 373 -5.24 19.75 -17.77
N ILE A 374 -4.03 19.20 -17.83
CA ILE A 374 -2.87 19.68 -17.05
C ILE A 374 -2.60 21.17 -17.36
N ILE A 375 -2.51 21.52 -18.64
CA ILE A 375 -2.31 22.92 -19.08
C ILE A 375 -3.44 23.82 -18.60
N MET A 376 -4.69 23.35 -18.65
CA MET A 376 -5.85 24.10 -18.15
C MET A 376 -5.74 24.39 -16.64
N ILE A 377 -5.36 23.39 -15.83
CA ILE A 377 -5.20 23.53 -14.37
C ILE A 377 -4.10 24.55 -14.05
N LEU A 378 -2.95 24.44 -14.73
CA LEU A 378 -1.82 25.35 -14.54
C LEU A 378 -2.15 26.78 -14.97
N SER A 379 -2.82 26.95 -16.11
CA SER A 379 -3.17 28.27 -16.67
C SER A 379 -4.16 29.04 -15.82
N LYS A 380 -5.00 28.34 -15.05
CA LYS A 380 -6.00 28.95 -14.16
C LYS A 380 -5.46 29.28 -12.76
N HIS A 381 -4.14 29.15 -12.53
CA HIS A 381 -3.51 29.31 -11.22
C HIS A 381 -4.17 28.47 -10.10
N VAL A 382 -4.88 27.39 -10.45
CA VAL A 382 -5.53 26.48 -9.50
C VAL A 382 -4.47 25.69 -8.71
N MET A 383 -3.26 25.60 -9.26
CA MET A 383 -2.11 24.96 -8.65
C MET A 383 -0.85 25.79 -8.90
N THR A 384 -0.01 25.97 -7.87
CA THR A 384 1.32 26.59 -8.06
C THR A 384 2.28 25.58 -8.70
N TRP A 385 3.25 26.06 -9.48
CA TRP A 385 4.27 25.21 -10.10
C TRP A 385 5.04 24.33 -9.07
N ARG A 386 5.18 24.81 -7.83
CA ARG A 386 5.74 24.02 -6.72
C ARG A 386 4.82 22.89 -6.26
N GLY A 387 3.52 23.15 -6.12
CA GLY A 387 2.54 22.09 -5.82
C GLY A 387 2.45 21.05 -6.95
N PHE A 388 2.66 21.48 -8.20
CA PHE A 388 2.76 20.60 -9.36
C PHE A 388 3.99 19.69 -9.29
N CYS A 389 5.17 20.23 -8.94
CA CYS A 389 6.38 19.43 -8.76
C CYS A 389 6.29 18.45 -7.58
N CYS A 390 5.66 18.83 -6.46
CA CYS A 390 5.51 17.94 -5.29
C CYS A 390 4.54 16.76 -5.52
N MET A 391 3.77 16.73 -6.62
CA MET A 391 2.95 15.58 -7.00
C MET A 391 3.63 14.64 -8.01
N ILE A 392 4.72 15.10 -8.63
CA ILE A 392 5.44 14.38 -9.69
C ILE A 392 6.69 13.65 -9.12
N VAL A 393 7.13 14.02 -7.91
CA VAL A 393 8.24 13.37 -7.19
C VAL A 393 7.70 12.32 -6.24
#